data_AF-A0A7W0BXS2-F1
#
_entry.id   AF-A0A7W0BXS2-F1
#
_cell.length_a   1.000
_cell.length_b   1.000
_cell.length_c   1.000
_cell.angle_alpha   90.00
_cell.angle_beta   90.00
_cell.angle_gamma   90.00
#
_symmetry.space_group_name_H-M   'P 1'
#
loop_
_entity.id
_entity.type
_entity.pdbx_description
1 polymer ?
#
loop_
_entity_poly.entity_id
_entity_poly.type
_entity_poly.pdbx_seq_one_letter_code
_entity_poly.pdbx_strand_id
1 'polypeptide(L)'
;MFKIKLDVLKIDSGIMTDVIQISVGIAIISIIYRFVKEPEEFIFDETILNAFKFVFYGFLATYIYLVLKNNNFPKVDVITFLTFLLACFEATHNFIISIGKWIAVFLKLLFRGEL
;
A
#
# COMPACT_ATOMS: atom_id res chain seq x y z
N MET A 1 -16.78 -35.94 -5.71
CA MET A 1 -16.56 -34.64 -6.41
C MET A 1 -17.33 -33.58 -5.64
N PHE A 2 -16.68 -32.89 -4.69
CA PHE A 2 -17.32 -31.82 -3.92
C PHE A 2 -17.53 -30.62 -4.87
N LYS A 3 -18.76 -30.48 -5.38
CA LYS A 3 -19.24 -29.20 -5.91
C LYS A 3 -19.44 -28.29 -4.71
N ILE A 4 -18.36 -27.67 -4.24
CA ILE A 4 -18.49 -26.48 -3.41
C ILE A 4 -19.12 -25.45 -4.36
N LYS A 5 -20.43 -25.23 -4.21
CA LYS A 5 -21.02 -23.98 -4.65
C LYS A 5 -20.35 -22.92 -3.79
N LEU A 6 -19.20 -22.42 -4.26
CA LEU A 6 -18.81 -21.05 -3.98
C LEU A 6 -19.95 -20.23 -4.61
N ASP A 7 -21.05 -20.09 -3.88
CA ASP A 7 -21.88 -18.90 -3.99
C ASP A 7 -20.89 -17.79 -3.69
N VAL A 8 -20.30 -17.28 -4.78
CA VAL A 8 -19.14 -16.41 -4.77
C VAL A 8 -19.55 -15.26 -3.86
N LEU A 9 -18.96 -15.20 -2.67
CA LEU A 9 -19.07 -14.08 -1.76
C LEU A 9 -18.56 -12.88 -2.58
N LYS A 10 -19.52 -12.14 -3.12
CA LYS A 10 -19.27 -11.07 -4.06
C LYS A 10 -19.23 -9.79 -3.26
N ILE A 11 -18.04 -9.22 -3.17
CA ILE A 11 -17.77 -8.01 -2.40
C ILE A 11 -18.03 -6.82 -3.31
N ASP A 12 -18.62 -5.76 -2.75
CA ASP A 12 -18.85 -4.52 -3.47
C ASP A 12 -17.50 -3.88 -3.85
N SER A 13 -17.31 -3.58 -5.13
CA SER A 13 -16.08 -2.99 -5.64
C SER A 13 -15.80 -1.59 -5.07
N GLY A 14 -16.82 -0.88 -4.58
CA GLY A 14 -16.71 0.43 -3.95
C GLY A 14 -15.77 0.42 -2.74
N ILE A 15 -15.78 -0.66 -1.96
CA ILE A 15 -14.93 -0.87 -0.77
C ILE A 15 -13.44 -0.79 -1.13
N MET A 16 -13.06 -1.12 -2.36
CA MET A 16 -11.66 -1.04 -2.79
C MET A 16 -11.11 0.40 -2.73
N THR A 17 -11.96 1.40 -2.97
CA THR A 17 -11.57 2.81 -2.86
C THR A 17 -11.30 3.16 -1.39
N ASP A 18 -12.11 2.65 -0.47
CA ASP A 18 -11.92 2.85 0.98
C ASP A 18 -10.60 2.23 1.45
N VAL A 19 -10.26 1.02 0.96
CA VAL A 19 -8.97 0.36 1.26
C VAL A 19 -7.78 1.19 0.78
N ILE A 20 -7.87 1.81 -0.41
CA ILE A 20 -6.83 2.72 -0.92
C ILE A 20 -6.71 3.94 -0.01
N GLN A 21 -7.83 4.58 0.34
CA GLN A 21 -7.83 5.76 1.20
C GLN A 21 -7.24 5.47 2.59
N ILE A 22 -7.60 4.33 3.19
CA ILE A 22 -7.03 3.86 4.46
C ILE A 22 -5.51 3.66 4.33
N SER A 23 -5.07 3.01 3.25
CA SER A 23 -3.65 2.76 2.97
C SER A 23 -2.85 4.06 2.86
N VAL A 24 -3.36 5.04 2.11
CA VAL A 24 -2.77 6.38 2.00
C VAL A 24 -2.75 7.10 3.35
N GLY A 25 -3.84 7.03 4.11
CA GLY A 25 -3.92 7.60 5.47
C GLY A 25 -2.85 7.05 6.40
N ILE A 26 -2.66 5.73 6.43
CA ILE A 26 -1.63 5.06 7.24
C ILE A 26 -0.22 5.52 6.81
N ALA A 27 0.04 5.63 5.50
CA ALA A 27 1.32 6.10 4.99
C ALA A 27 1.63 7.53 5.46
N ILE A 28 0.66 8.45 5.36
CA ILE A 28 0.80 9.84 5.79
C ILE A 28 1.07 9.93 7.30
N ILE A 29 0.26 9.25 8.12
CA ILE A 29 0.43 9.24 9.59
C ILE A 29 1.83 8.71 9.96
N SER A 30 2.29 7.68 9.25
CA SER A 30 3.62 7.10 9.49
C SER A 30 4.76 8.07 9.17
N ILE A 31 4.65 8.85 8.09
CA ILE A 31 5.63 9.90 7.76
C ILE A 31 5.65 10.98 8.83
N ILE A 32 4.47 11.47 9.26
CA ILE A 32 4.36 12.50 10.31
C ILE A 32 4.99 12.00 11.62
N TYR A 33 4.66 10.77 12.03
CA TYR A 33 5.23 10.15 13.23
C TYR A 33 6.77 10.08 13.15
N ARG A 34 7.32 9.66 12.00
CA ARG A 34 8.77 9.58 11.78
C ARG A 34 9.46 10.94 11.74
N PHE A 35 8.78 11.98 11.27
CA PHE A 35 9.32 13.35 11.28
C PHE A 35 9.60 13.84 12.71
N VAL A 36 8.73 13.50 13.66
CA VAL A 36 8.86 13.88 15.08
C VAL A 36 9.87 13.00 15.82
N LYS A 37 10.05 11.73 15.41
CA LYS A 37 11.00 10.80 16.03
C LYS A 37 12.46 11.15 15.67
N GLU A 38 13.40 10.71 16.51
CA GLU A 38 14.82 10.75 16.17
C GLU A 38 15.13 9.86 14.94
N PRO A 39 16.11 10.25 14.10
CA PRO A 39 16.46 9.48 12.91
C PRO A 39 16.95 8.07 13.33
N GLU A 40 16.31 7.04 12.79
CA GLU A 40 16.81 5.65 12.94
C GLU A 40 18.00 5.41 12.00
N GLU A 41 18.90 4.52 12.38
CA GLU A 41 20.00 4.09 11.49
C GLU A 41 19.46 3.55 10.17
N PHE A 42 20.12 3.97 9.10
CA PHE A 42 19.71 3.64 7.74
C PHE A 42 20.44 2.39 7.26
N ILE A 43 19.67 1.35 6.92
CA ILE A 43 20.18 0.12 6.32
C ILE A 43 19.83 0.12 4.83
N PHE A 44 20.84 0.29 3.99
CA PHE A 44 20.69 0.45 2.53
C PHE A 44 20.06 -0.77 1.86
N ASP A 45 20.52 -1.98 2.22
CA ASP A 45 20.09 -3.23 1.58
C ASP A 45 18.59 -3.52 1.81
N GLU A 46 18.11 -3.31 3.04
CA GLU A 46 16.69 -3.45 3.37
C GLU A 46 15.83 -2.43 2.63
N THR A 47 16.36 -1.21 2.47
CA THR A 47 15.63 -0.12 1.82
C THR A 47 15.37 -0.41 0.35
N ILE A 48 16.36 -0.93 -0.39
CA ILE A 48 16.21 -1.26 -1.82
C ILE A 48 15.19 -2.38 -2.00
N LEU A 49 15.30 -3.46 -1.21
CA LEU A 49 14.39 -4.60 -1.33
C LEU A 49 12.94 -4.18 -1.05
N ASN A 50 12.72 -3.36 -0.02
CA ASN A 50 11.40 -2.86 0.32
C ASN A 50 10.89 -1.87 -0.74
N ALA A 51 11.72 -1.00 -1.31
CA ALA A 51 11.32 -0.13 -2.41
C ALA A 51 10.88 -0.93 -3.65
N PHE A 52 11.59 -2.02 -3.96
CA PHE A 52 11.22 -2.94 -5.03
C PHE A 52 9.86 -3.61 -4.76
N LYS A 53 9.65 -4.17 -3.56
CA LYS A 53 8.37 -4.77 -3.18
C LYS A 53 7.22 -3.76 -3.25
N PHE A 54 7.42 -2.53 -2.78
CA PHE A 54 6.43 -1.47 -2.89
C PHE A 54 5.94 -1.28 -4.33
N VAL A 55 6.87 -1.23 -5.30
CA VAL A 55 6.51 -1.08 -6.72
C VAL A 55 5.68 -2.27 -7.22
N PHE A 56 6.11 -3.50 -6.93
CA PHE A 56 5.40 -4.70 -7.39
C PHE A 56 3.99 -4.83 -6.80
N TYR A 57 3.85 -4.64 -5.48
CA TYR A 57 2.54 -4.68 -4.83
C TYR A 57 1.67 -3.48 -5.23
N GLY A 58 2.27 -2.30 -5.42
CA GLY A 58 1.58 -1.12 -5.93
C GLY A 58 1.03 -1.34 -7.35
N PHE A 59 1.81 -1.95 -8.23
CA PHE A 59 1.33 -2.33 -9.57
C PHE A 59 0.24 -3.40 -9.52
N LEU A 60 0.37 -4.42 -8.68
CA LEU A 60 -0.66 -5.45 -8.51
C LEU A 60 -1.99 -4.84 -8.06
N ALA A 61 -1.96 -4.00 -7.01
CA ALA A 61 -3.16 -3.31 -6.52
C ALA A 61 -3.78 -2.40 -7.59
N THR A 62 -2.93 -1.62 -8.28
CA THR A 62 -3.37 -0.71 -9.35
C THR A 62 -4.02 -1.48 -10.50
N TYR A 63 -3.42 -2.59 -10.93
CA TYR A 63 -3.92 -3.38 -12.04
C TYR A 63 -5.27 -4.01 -11.71
N ILE A 64 -5.41 -4.60 -10.52
CA ILE A 64 -6.70 -5.15 -10.06
C ILE A 64 -7.78 -4.05 -10.04
N TYR A 65 -7.47 -2.88 -9.46
CA TYR A 65 -8.41 -1.76 -9.40
C TYR A 65 -8.82 -1.23 -10.77
N LEU A 66 -7.86 -1.01 -11.68
CA LEU A 66 -8.12 -0.51 -13.03
C LEU A 66 -8.94 -1.50 -13.86
N VAL A 67 -8.62 -2.79 -13.80
CA VAL A 67 -9.40 -3.82 -14.51
C VAL A 67 -10.84 -3.84 -14.01
N LEU A 68 -11.05 -3.78 -12.70
CA LEU A 68 -12.41 -3.81 -12.14
C LEU A 68 -13.21 -2.54 -12.46
N LYS A 69 -12.57 -1.38 -12.40
CA LYS A 69 -13.19 -0.08 -12.69
C LYS A 69 -13.50 0.09 -14.17
N ASN A 70 -12.55 -0.21 -15.06
CA ASN A 70 -12.73 -0.03 -16.50
C ASN A 70 -13.79 -0.97 -17.10
N ASN A 71 -13.97 -2.15 -16.51
CA ASN A 71 -14.99 -3.10 -16.93
C ASN A 71 -16.33 -2.93 -16.19
N ASN A 72 -16.46 -1.91 -15.32
CA ASN A 72 -17.65 -1.65 -14.51
C ASN A 72 -18.15 -2.89 -13.75
N PHE A 73 -17.25 -3.68 -13.19
CA PHE A 73 -17.64 -4.84 -12.39
C PHE A 73 -18.16 -4.36 -11.03
N PRO A 74 -19.46 -4.44 -10.73
CA PRO A 74 -20.00 -3.94 -9.46
C PRO A 74 -19.63 -4.84 -8.27
N LYS A 75 -19.14 -6.05 -8.55
CA LYS A 75 -18.91 -7.12 -7.60
C LYS A 75 -17.63 -7.86 -7.95
N VAL A 76 -16.81 -8.11 -6.92
CA VAL A 76 -15.51 -8.77 -6.99
C VAL A 76 -15.58 -10.07 -6.21
N ASP A 77 -14.95 -11.14 -6.72
CA ASP A 77 -14.84 -12.37 -5.95
C ASP A 77 -13.89 -12.21 -4.75
N VAL A 78 -14.11 -13.00 -3.69
CA VAL A 78 -13.35 -12.88 -2.44
C VAL A 78 -11.84 -12.97 -2.67
N ILE A 79 -11.37 -13.86 -3.56
CA ILE A 79 -9.94 -14.10 -3.73
C ILE A 79 -9.30 -12.84 -4.33
N THR A 80 -9.89 -12.31 -5.41
CA THR A 80 -9.42 -11.06 -6.02
C THR A 80 -9.43 -9.90 -5.04
N PHE A 81 -10.47 -9.78 -4.21
CA PHE A 81 -10.53 -8.75 -3.17
C PHE A 81 -9.44 -8.92 -2.11
N LEU A 82 -9.22 -10.13 -1.60
CA LEU A 82 -8.17 -10.41 -0.62
C LEU A 82 -6.77 -10.18 -1.19
N THR A 83 -6.54 -10.55 -2.46
CA THR A 83 -5.28 -10.24 -3.17
C THR A 83 -5.07 -8.74 -3.28
N PHE A 84 -6.10 -7.97 -3.62
CA PHE A 84 -6.04 -6.52 -3.65
C PHE A 84 -5.75 -5.91 -2.28
N LEU A 85 -6.45 -6.38 -1.24
CA LEU A 85 -6.25 -5.94 0.14
C LEU A 85 -4.81 -6.17 0.60
N LEU A 86 -4.28 -7.39 0.38
CA LEU A 86 -2.90 -7.74 0.70
C LEU A 86 -1.92 -6.87 -0.09
N ALA A 87 -2.16 -6.65 -1.38
CA ALA A 87 -1.30 -5.82 -2.21
C ALA A 87 -1.27 -4.36 -1.71
N CYS A 88 -2.40 -3.79 -1.31
CA CYS A 88 -2.45 -2.43 -0.77
C CYS A 88 -1.66 -2.31 0.55
N PHE A 89 -1.88 -3.24 1.49
CA PHE A 89 -1.19 -3.19 2.78
C PHE A 89 0.29 -3.49 2.66
N GLU A 90 0.69 -4.46 1.83
CA GLU A 90 2.09 -4.80 1.62
C GLU A 90 2.82 -3.65 0.90
N ALA A 91 2.19 -3.02 -0.11
CA ALA A 91 2.75 -1.82 -0.73
C ALA A 91 2.94 -0.70 0.31
N THR A 92 1.92 -0.42 1.12
CA THR A 92 1.96 0.60 2.16
C THR A 92 3.06 0.34 3.20
N HIS A 93 3.16 -0.90 3.67
CA HIS A 93 4.18 -1.33 4.62
C HIS A 93 5.60 -1.12 4.06
N ASN A 94 5.83 -1.60 2.83
CA ASN A 94 7.11 -1.48 2.17
C ASN A 94 7.47 -0.02 1.87
N PHE A 95 6.50 0.83 1.51
CA PHE A 95 6.67 2.27 1.38
C PHE A 95 7.14 2.89 2.70
N ILE A 96 6.46 2.58 3.82
CA ILE A 96 6.78 3.15 5.14
C ILE A 96 8.20 2.80 5.59
N ILE A 97 8.66 1.57 5.31
CA ILE A 97 9.98 1.09 5.73
C ILE A 97 11.09 1.61 4.81
N SER A 98 10.78 1.95 3.56
CA SER A 98 11.75 2.45 2.58
C SER A 98 11.57 3.95 2.32
N ILE A 99 10.81 4.31 1.28
CA ILE A 99 10.64 5.67 0.76
C ILE A 99 10.11 6.63 1.84
N GLY A 100 9.19 6.17 2.70
CA GLY A 100 8.64 6.96 3.80
C GLY A 100 9.69 7.40 4.82
N LYS A 101 10.73 6.59 5.07
CA LYS A 101 11.89 6.99 5.90
C LYS A 101 12.68 8.11 5.22
N TRP A 102 12.97 7.97 3.93
CA TRP A 102 13.68 9.00 3.14
C TRP A 102 12.94 10.33 3.16
N ILE A 103 11.62 10.32 2.93
CA ILE A 103 10.79 11.52 2.95
C ILE A 103 10.87 12.20 4.32
N ALA A 104 10.72 11.44 5.41
CA ALA A 104 10.78 12.02 6.76
C ALA A 104 12.14 12.66 7.07
N VAL A 105 13.24 12.00 6.73
CA VAL A 105 14.61 12.53 6.90
C VAL A 105 14.83 13.78 6.05
N PHE A 106 14.47 13.72 4.76
CA PHE A 106 14.59 14.84 3.84
C PHE A 106 13.81 16.07 4.34
N LEU A 107 12.55 15.89 4.73
CA LEU A 107 11.75 16.97 5.31
C LEU A 107 12.42 17.54 6.56
N LYS A 108 12.93 16.69 7.46
CA LYS A 108 13.56 17.14 8.70
C LYS A 108 14.80 18.00 8.44
N LEU A 109 15.66 17.60 7.50
CA LEU A 109 16.84 18.37 7.10
C LEU A 109 16.44 19.69 6.43
N LEU A 110 15.44 19.67 5.54
CA LEU A 110 14.91 20.86 4.88
C LEU A 110 14.38 21.89 5.89
N PHE A 111 13.59 21.45 6.89
CA PHE A 111 13.05 22.33 7.93
C PHE A 111 14.10 22.80 8.96
N ARG A 112 15.25 22.14 9.06
CA ARG A 112 16.39 22.57 9.87
C ARG A 112 17.33 23.54 9.14
N GLY A 113 17.17 23.71 7.83
CA GLY A 113 18.08 24.51 7.01
C GLY A 113 19.46 23.86 6.84
N GLU A 114 19.55 22.54 6.98
CA GLU A 114 20.78 21.75 6.83
C GLU A 114 20.94 21.21 5.39
N LEU A 115 20.14 21.72 4.45
CA LEU A 115 19.97 21.23 3.09
C LEU A 115 20.01 22.38 2.07
#